data_AF-A0A8D2IJ84-F1
#
_entry.id   AF-A0A8D2IJ84-F1
#
_cell.length_a   1.000
_cell.length_b   1.000
_cell.length_c   1.000
_cell.angle_alpha   90.00
_cell.angle_beta   90.00
_cell.angle_gamma   90.00
#
_symmetry.space_group_name_H-M   'P 1'
#
loop_
_entity.id
_entity.type
_entity.pdbx_description
1 polymer ?
#
loop_
_entity_poly.entity_id
_entity_poly.type
_entity_poly.pdbx_seq_one_letter_code
_entity_poly.pdbx_strand_id
1 'polypeptide(L)'
;MEGRGLEEDALLQKLRDSRRRFQRRMRELIEKYDQPFEDDPLVQMATLTYQTPQGLKIWGGKLIAEGSEGLIQVGNVSGGPAFPCLTAPFCF
;
A
#
# COMPACT_ATOMS: atom_id res chain seq x y z
N MET A 1 30.46 1.47 38.12
CA MET A 1 29.43 0.58 37.56
C MET A 1 28.10 1.31 37.23
N GLU A 2 28.02 2.64 37.39
CA GLU A 2 26.75 3.38 37.30
C GLU A 2 26.36 3.83 35.88
N GLY A 3 27.33 4.04 34.98
CA GLY A 3 27.04 4.48 33.60
C GLY A 3 26.26 3.48 32.74
N ARG A 4 26.36 2.18 33.06
CA ARG A 4 25.68 1.11 32.30
C ARG A 4 24.18 1.02 32.61
N GLY A 5 23.78 1.34 33.85
CA GLY A 5 22.36 1.35 34.25
C GLY A 5 21.59 2.53 33.63
N LEU A 6 22.22 3.71 33.53
CA LEU A 6 21.62 4.88 32.89
C LEU A 6 21.39 4.68 31.38
N GLU A 7 22.30 3.95 30.72
CA GLU A 7 22.16 3.61 29.29
C GLU A 7 21.04 2.59 29.05
N GLU A 8 20.92 1.58 29.93
CA GLU A 8 19.84 0.61 29.90
C GLU A 8 18.47 1.28 30.13
N ASP A 9 18.37 2.18 31.11
CA ASP A 9 17.15 2.96 31.36
C ASP A 9 16.76 3.84 30.16
N ALA A 10 17.74 4.49 29.52
CA ALA A 10 17.52 5.29 28.32
C ALA A 10 17.05 4.44 27.13
N LEU A 11 17.61 3.23 26.96
CA LEU A 11 17.17 2.28 25.94
C LEU A 11 15.74 1.81 26.20
N LEU A 12 15.42 1.42 27.44
CA LEU A 12 14.08 1.01 27.83
C LEU A 12 13.06 2.13 27.60
N GLN A 13 13.43 3.39 27.86
CA GLN A 13 12.58 4.53 27.56
C GLN A 13 12.32 4.68 26.06
N LYS A 14 13.35 4.58 25.21
CA LYS A 14 13.19 4.61 23.74
C LYS A 14 12.31 3.48 23.23
N LEU A 15 12.45 2.27 23.76
CA LEU A 15 11.62 1.12 23.38
C LEU A 15 10.16 1.32 23.80
N ARG A 16 9.90 1.85 25.00
CA ARG A 16 8.55 2.20 25.45
C ARG A 16 7.90 3.23 24.54
N ASP A 17 8.64 4.26 24.16
CA ASP A 17 8.13 5.32 23.28
C ASP A 17 7.92 4.82 21.84
N SER A 18 8.83 3.97 21.34
CA SER A 18 8.66 3.29 20.05
C SER A 18 7.38 2.45 20.02
N ARG A 19 7.19 1.61 21.05
CA ARG A 19 5.98 0.79 21.18
C ARG A 19 4.72 1.64 21.25
N ARG A 20 4.72 2.73 22.02
CA ARG A 20 3.56 3.64 22.12
C ARG A 20 3.22 4.27 20.78
N ARG A 21 4.22 4.73 20.02
CA ARG A 21 4.01 5.30 18.67
C ARG A 21 3.43 4.26 17.71
N PHE A 22 4.00 3.06 17.70
CA PHE A 22 3.52 1.96 16.86
C PHE A 22 2.07 1.57 17.20
N GLN A 23 1.77 1.37 18.48
CA GLN A 23 0.42 1.00 18.93
C GLN A 23 -0.62 2.07 18.59
N ARG A 24 -0.28 3.36 18.77
CA ARG A 24 -1.16 4.45 18.36
C ARG A 24 -1.41 4.41 16.86
N ARG A 25 -0.33 4.29 16.07
CA ARG A 25 -0.45 4.30 14.61
C ARG A 25 -1.25 3.13 14.06
N MET A 26 -1.05 1.94 14.62
CA MET A 26 -1.82 0.75 14.23
C MET A 26 -3.29 0.90 14.57
N ARG A 27 -3.62 1.50 15.72
CA ARG A 27 -5.02 1.78 16.09
C ARG A 27 -5.68 2.73 15.09
N GLU A 28 -5.03 3.84 14.78
CA GLU A 28 -5.53 4.80 13.77
C GLU A 28 -5.71 4.13 12.40
N LEU A 29 -4.81 3.21 12.03
CA LEU A 29 -4.90 2.48 10.77
C LEU A 29 -6.13 1.56 10.75
N ILE A 30 -6.34 0.80 11.83
CA ILE A 30 -7.52 -0.06 11.96
C ILE A 30 -8.79 0.79 11.90
N GLU A 31 -8.90 1.83 12.74
CA GLU A 31 -10.07 2.72 12.76
C GLU A 31 -10.35 3.36 11.39
N LYS A 32 -9.31 3.68 10.62
CA LYS A 32 -9.45 4.23 9.27
C LYS A 32 -10.01 3.22 8.25
N TYR A 33 -9.63 1.95 8.36
CA TYR A 33 -9.96 0.91 7.39
C TYR A 33 -11.06 -0.05 7.85
N ASP A 34 -11.57 0.09 9.09
CA ASP A 34 -12.68 -0.69 9.66
C ASP A 34 -14.05 -0.10 9.31
N GLN A 35 -14.21 0.27 8.04
CA GLN A 35 -15.45 0.76 7.47
C GLN A 35 -15.68 0.11 6.11
N PRO A 36 -16.94 -0.05 5.66
CA PRO A 36 -17.21 -0.55 4.33
C PRO A 36 -16.75 0.45 3.26
N PHE A 37 -16.30 -0.10 2.13
CA PHE A 37 -15.83 0.64 0.96
C PHE A 37 -16.65 0.23 -0.28
N GLU A 38 -17.98 0.37 -0.21
CA GLU A 38 -18.89 -0.15 -1.24
C GLU A 38 -18.73 0.53 -2.61
N ASP A 39 -18.43 1.84 -2.60
CA ASP A 39 -18.26 2.65 -3.81
C ASP A 39 -16.79 2.74 -4.30
N ASP A 40 -15.86 2.10 -3.59
CA ASP A 40 -14.44 2.17 -3.94
C ASP A 40 -14.10 1.23 -5.11
N PRO A 41 -13.12 1.61 -5.96
CA PRO A 41 -12.76 0.80 -7.10
C PRO A 41 -12.12 -0.52 -6.69
N LEU A 42 -12.65 -1.62 -7.21
CA LEU A 42 -12.08 -2.95 -7.01
C LEU A 42 -10.89 -3.19 -7.95
N VAL A 43 -9.77 -3.63 -7.37
CA VAL A 43 -8.59 -4.03 -8.14
C VAL A 43 -8.71 -5.48 -8.58
N GLN A 44 -8.61 -5.71 -9.90
CA GLN A 44 -8.50 -7.05 -10.46
C GLN A 44 -7.08 -7.57 -10.22
N MET A 45 -6.95 -8.56 -9.33
CA MET A 45 -5.62 -9.05 -8.91
C MET A 45 -4.84 -9.79 -10.00
N ALA A 46 -5.52 -10.38 -10.98
CA ALA A 46 -4.87 -11.08 -12.10
C ALA A 46 -4.09 -10.12 -13.02
N THR A 47 -4.58 -8.90 -13.18
CA THR A 47 -4.03 -7.88 -14.09
C THR A 47 -3.44 -6.68 -13.36
N LEU A 48 -3.67 -6.58 -12.04
CA LEU A 48 -3.39 -5.42 -11.21
C LEU A 48 -4.00 -4.13 -11.81
N THR A 49 -5.23 -4.21 -12.32
CA THR A 49 -5.93 -3.06 -12.91
C THR A 49 -7.23 -2.74 -12.20
N TYR A 50 -7.65 -1.47 -12.27
CA TYR A 50 -8.91 -1.00 -11.71
C TYR A 50 -9.53 0.07 -12.60
N GLN A 51 -10.85 0.18 -12.53
CA GLN A 51 -11.60 1.19 -13.27
C GLN A 51 -11.54 2.52 -12.54
N THR A 52 -11.33 3.59 -13.29
CA THR A 52 -11.40 4.97 -12.83
C THR A 52 -12.34 5.75 -13.75
N PRO A 53 -12.84 6.92 -13.34
CA PRO A 53 -13.61 7.79 -14.24
C PRO A 53 -12.87 8.17 -15.53
N GLN A 54 -11.52 8.10 -15.53
CA GLN A 54 -10.69 8.37 -16.71
C GLN A 54 -10.52 7.14 -17.62
N GLY A 55 -10.87 5.94 -17.13
CA GLY A 55 -10.69 4.66 -17.82
C GLY A 55 -9.94 3.63 -16.97
N LEU A 56 -9.35 2.62 -17.63
CA LEU A 56 -8.69 1.50 -16.95
C LEU A 56 -7.25 1.85 -16.58
N LYS A 57 -6.89 1.68 -15.30
CA LYS A 57 -5.58 2.05 -14.75
C LYS A 57 -4.88 0.87 -14.07
N ILE A 58 -3.55 0.82 -14.17
CA ILE A 58 -2.72 -0.11 -13.38
C ILE A 58 -2.60 0.40 -11.94
N TRP A 59 -2.77 -0.50 -10.97
CA TRP A 59 -2.52 -0.22 -9.56
C TRP A 59 -1.09 0.29 -9.33
N GLY A 60 -0.96 1.51 -8.78
CA GLY A 60 0.35 2.18 -8.59
C GLY A 60 1.06 2.63 -9.88
N GLY A 61 0.40 2.54 -11.04
CA GLY A 61 1.00 2.77 -12.35
C GLY A 61 0.27 3.77 -13.25
N LYS A 62 0.54 3.68 -14.56
CA LYS A 62 -0.03 4.56 -15.61
C LYS A 62 -1.42 4.09 -16.06
N LEU A 63 -2.16 5.00 -16.70
CA LEU A 63 -3.44 4.71 -17.37
C LEU A 63 -3.19 3.84 -18.62
N ILE A 64 -4.00 2.81 -18.81
CA ILE A 64 -3.88 1.88 -19.96
C ILE A 64 -4.81 2.30 -21.09
N ALA A 65 -6.04 2.69 -20.75
CA ALA A 65 -7.04 3.10 -21.72
C ALA A 65 -7.82 4.30 -21.17
N GLU A 66 -8.01 5.32 -22.00
CA GLU A 66 -8.97 6.40 -21.76
C GLU A 66 -10.39 5.88 -22.03
N GLY A 67 -11.37 6.31 -21.24
CA GLY A 67 -12.75 5.83 -21.32
C GLY A 67 -13.36 6.00 -22.71
N SER A 68 -13.33 4.93 -23.51
CA SER A 68 -14.05 4.81 -24.77
C SER A 68 -15.17 3.78 -24.62
N GLU A 69 -16.34 4.15 -25.12
CA GLU A 69 -17.52 3.30 -25.27
C GLU A 69 -17.15 2.08 -26.14
N GLY A 70 -16.75 0.97 -25.51
CA GLY A 70 -16.54 -0.27 -26.25
C GLY A 70 -15.49 -1.18 -25.65
N LEU A 71 -15.96 -2.25 -25.00
CA LEU A 71 -15.33 -3.57 -24.86
C LEU A 71 -13.92 -3.68 -25.48
N ILE A 72 -12.89 -3.58 -24.64
CA ILE A 72 -11.55 -4.04 -25.04
C ILE A 72 -11.50 -5.55 -24.78
N GLN A 73 -11.44 -6.30 -25.89
CA GLN A 73 -11.18 -7.73 -25.91
C GLN A 73 -9.82 -8.00 -25.26
N VAL A 74 -9.79 -8.97 -24.33
CA VAL A 74 -8.57 -9.42 -23.66
C VAL A 74 -7.68 -10.10 -24.71
N GLY A 75 -6.82 -9.29 -25.34
CA GLY A 75 -5.76 -9.75 -26.22
C GLY A 75 -4.67 -10.41 -25.39
N ASN A 76 -4.47 -11.70 -25.63
CA ASN A 76 -3.47 -12.54 -25.01
C ASN A 76 -2.06 -12.01 -25.32
N VAL A 77 -1.46 -11.22 -24.42
CA VAL A 77 -0.06 -10.78 -24.55
C VAL A 77 0.82 -11.81 -23.84
N SER A 78 1.27 -12.80 -24.61
CA SER A 78 2.42 -13.63 -24.29
C SER A 78 3.69 -12.77 -24.34
N GLY A 79 3.98 -12.08 -23.24
CA GLY A 79 5.17 -11.26 -23.08
C GLY A 79 5.30 -10.91 -21.61
N GLY A 80 5.99 -11.75 -20.86
CA GLY A 80 6.18 -11.53 -19.42
C GLY A 80 6.86 -10.18 -19.17
N PRO A 81 6.29 -9.30 -18.34
CA PRO A 81 7.01 -8.09 -17.95
C PRO A 81 8.04 -8.47 -16.91
N ALA A 82 9.32 -8.23 -17.24
CA ALA A 82 10.34 -8.02 -16.24
C ALA A 82 9.85 -6.88 -15.33
N PHE A 83 9.50 -7.18 -14.09
CA PHE A 83 9.05 -6.21 -13.09
C PHE A 83 10.19 -5.23 -12.77
N PRO A 84 10.16 -3.96 -13.21
CA PRO A 84 10.99 -2.96 -12.57
C PRO A 84 10.23 -2.40 -11.37
N CYS A 85 10.94 -2.08 -10.30
CA CYS A 85 10.43 -1.42 -9.08
C CYS A 85 9.80 -2.33 -8.02
N LEU A 86 10.63 -3.20 -7.44
CA LEU A 86 10.56 -3.55 -6.00
C LEU A 86 11.11 -2.43 -5.09
N THR A 87 11.11 -1.17 -5.55
CA THR A 87 11.62 -0.02 -4.79
C THR A 87 10.62 1.14 -4.87
N ALA A 88 9.43 0.94 -4.31
CA ALA A 88 8.57 2.05 -3.91
C ALA A 88 8.62 2.18 -2.38
N PRO A 89 8.75 3.39 -1.82
CA PRO A 89 8.97 3.64 -0.39
C PRO A 89 7.68 3.58 0.44
N PHE A 90 6.65 2.87 -0.03
CA PHE A 90 5.36 2.75 0.66
C PHE A 90 5.07 1.29 1.03
N CYS A 91 6.06 0.67 1.65
CA CYS A 91 5.81 -0.26 2.75
C CYS A 91 6.43 0.41 3.98
N PHE A 92 5.65 0.49 5.06
CA PHE A 92 6.07 1.10 6.34
C PHE A 92 7.39 0.53 6.86
#